data_AF-A0A5B9G1V4-F1
#
_entry.id   AF-A0A5B9G1V4-F1
#
_cell.length_a   1.000
_cell.length_b   1.000
_cell.length_c   1.000
_cell.angle_alpha   90.00
_cell.angle_beta   90.00
_cell.angle_gamma   90.00
#
_symmetry.space_group_name_H-M   'P 1'
#
loop_
_entity.id
_entity.type
_entity.pdbx_description
1 polymer ?
#
loop_
_entity_poly.entity_id
_entity_poly.type
_entity_poly.pdbx_seq_one_letter_code
_entity_poly.pdbx_strand_id
1 'polypeptide(L)'
;MSVLSNEKKRALAERMFINEGMSCKEISIQIDVSEQTLSRWRKGRTGEKDWDNRRAEVISAPHVIKEILLKELKLVAEGEKPNVDADALAKISKVLETVSGKVSVQVVLSVFQEFDNWMASQEPEVAVSFLEWHKRFILYKASVE
;
A
#
# COMPACT_ATOMS: atom_id res chain seq x y z
N MET A 1 15.74 30.61 -19.12
CA MET A 1 15.21 29.65 -18.12
C MET A 1 13.72 29.88 -17.99
N SER A 2 12.89 28.90 -18.36
CA SER A 2 11.43 29.04 -18.31
C SER A 2 10.99 29.21 -16.85
N VAL A 3 10.51 30.39 -16.49
CA VAL A 3 9.91 30.66 -15.18
C VAL A 3 8.72 29.73 -15.02
N LEU A 4 8.86 28.67 -14.21
CA LEU A 4 7.75 27.81 -13.85
C LEU A 4 6.64 28.68 -13.25
N SER A 5 5.47 28.68 -13.89
CA SER A 5 4.27 29.36 -13.38
C SER A 5 3.99 28.92 -11.93
N ASN A 6 3.46 29.84 -11.12
CA ASN A 6 3.09 29.57 -9.73
C ASN A 6 2.15 28.36 -9.60
N GLU A 7 1.31 28.08 -10.60
CA GLU A 7 0.48 26.87 -10.60
C GLU A 7 1.29 25.59 -10.77
N LYS A 8 2.32 25.60 -11.64
CA LYS A 8 3.21 24.46 -11.81
C LYS A 8 4.05 24.23 -10.55
N LYS A 9 4.51 25.31 -9.89
CA LYS A 9 5.21 25.22 -8.60
C LYS A 9 4.30 24.65 -7.50
N ARG A 10 3.03 25.06 -7.46
CA ARG A 10 2.03 24.52 -6.52
C ARG A 10 1.77 23.04 -6.75
N ALA A 11 1.54 22.62 -8.00
CA ALA A 11 1.29 21.22 -8.33
C ALA A 11 2.49 20.32 -8.01
N LEU A 12 3.72 20.81 -8.26
CA LEU A 12 4.93 20.10 -7.90
C LEU A 12 5.08 19.99 -6.37
N ALA A 13 4.89 21.08 -5.64
CA ALA A 13 4.91 21.08 -4.17
C ALA A 13 3.87 20.13 -3.57
N GLU A 14 2.67 20.10 -4.15
CA GLU A 14 1.57 19.23 -3.72
C GLU A 14 1.95 17.76 -3.86
N ARG A 15 2.52 17.38 -5.00
CA ARG A 15 3.04 16.01 -5.23
C ARG A 15 4.14 15.65 -4.23
N MET A 16 5.10 16.54 -4.01
CA MET A 16 6.22 16.30 -3.08
C MET A 16 5.74 16.14 -1.63
N PHE A 17 4.73 16.92 -1.23
CA PHE A 17 4.17 16.84 0.11
C PHE A 17 3.31 15.59 0.31
N ILE A 18 2.40 15.30 -0.63
CA ILE A 18 1.39 14.23 -0.51
C ILE A 18 1.99 12.86 -0.81
N ASN A 19 2.78 12.74 -1.89
CA ASN A 19 3.25 11.44 -2.38
C ASN A 19 4.66 11.10 -1.88
N GLU A 20 5.54 12.09 -1.77
CA GLU A 20 6.95 11.88 -1.36
C GLU A 20 7.15 12.12 0.14
N GLY A 21 6.14 12.65 0.82
CA GLY A 21 6.10 12.80 2.27
C GLY A 21 6.96 13.94 2.84
N MET A 22 7.52 14.79 1.99
CA MET A 22 8.42 15.87 2.36
C MET A 22 7.74 16.96 3.20
N SER A 23 8.51 17.64 4.04
CA SER A 23 8.09 18.81 4.79
C SER A 23 8.08 20.08 3.92
N CYS A 24 7.28 21.08 4.31
CA CYS A 24 7.29 22.38 3.62
C CYS A 24 8.66 23.05 3.65
N LYS A 25 9.48 22.78 4.68
CA LYS A 25 10.85 23.26 4.78
C LYS A 25 11.75 22.66 3.70
N GLU A 26 11.71 21.34 3.51
CA GLU A 26 12.50 20.66 2.46
C GLU A 26 12.06 21.10 1.06
N ILE A 27 10.75 21.16 0.83
CA ILE A 27 10.19 21.61 -0.44
C ILE A 27 10.60 23.06 -0.73
N SER A 28 10.63 23.94 0.27
CA SER A 28 11.00 25.35 0.09
C SER A 28 12.39 25.53 -0.53
N ILE A 29 13.34 24.70 -0.11
CA ILE A 29 14.72 24.68 -0.60
C ILE A 29 14.77 24.16 -2.05
N GLN A 30 13.90 23.21 -2.39
CA GLN A 30 13.98 22.48 -3.65
C GLN A 30 13.28 23.18 -4.83
N ILE A 31 12.22 23.94 -4.57
CA ILE A 31 11.43 24.62 -5.63
C ILE A 31 11.49 26.15 -5.58
N ASP A 32 12.32 26.71 -4.69
CA ASP A 32 12.52 28.16 -4.50
C ASP A 32 11.18 28.88 -4.28
N VAL A 33 10.48 28.46 -3.22
CA VAL A 33 9.21 29.04 -2.75
C VAL A 33 9.27 29.14 -1.23
N SER A 34 8.93 30.30 -0.67
CA SER A 34 8.93 30.51 0.78
C SER A 34 8.05 29.47 1.51
N GLU A 35 8.49 29.02 2.68
CA GLU A 35 7.73 28.11 3.54
C GLU A 35 6.33 28.66 3.93
N GLN A 36 6.20 29.98 4.06
CA GLN A 36 4.91 30.64 4.30
C GLN A 36 3.93 30.43 3.14
N THR A 37 4.42 30.48 1.90
CA THR A 37 3.59 30.26 0.71
C THR A 37 3.18 28.79 0.61
N LEU A 38 4.08 27.86 0.91
CA LEU A 38 3.77 26.42 0.99
C LEU A 38 2.75 26.11 2.08
N SER A 39 2.89 26.73 3.26
CA SER A 39 1.93 26.61 4.37
C SER A 39 0.53 27.12 3.98
N ARG A 40 0.44 28.16 3.14
CA ARG A 40 -0.85 28.64 2.60
C ARG A 40 -1.43 27.67 1.59
N TRP A 41 -0.62 27.12 0.68
CA TRP A 41 -1.09 26.14 -0.31
C TRP A 41 -1.55 24.83 0.31
N ARG A 42 -0.86 24.39 1.38
CA ARG A 42 -1.18 23.19 2.16
C ARG A 42 -2.60 23.19 2.72
N LYS A 43 -3.16 24.36 3.04
CA LYS A 43 -4.54 24.50 3.54
C LYS A 43 -5.63 24.22 2.50
N GLY A 44 -5.26 24.05 1.22
CA GLY A 44 -6.22 23.89 0.13
C GLY A 44 -6.83 25.22 -0.33
N ARG A 45 -7.41 25.24 -1.53
CA ARG A 45 -8.31 26.32 -1.98
C ARG A 45 -9.73 26.07 -1.45
N THR A 46 -10.60 27.08 -1.57
CA THR A 46 -12.03 26.95 -1.25
C THR A 46 -12.64 25.77 -2.02
N GLY A 47 -13.10 24.74 -1.29
CA GLY A 47 -13.66 23.51 -1.86
C GLY A 47 -12.67 22.36 -2.06
N GLU A 48 -11.38 22.57 -1.83
CA GLU A 48 -10.36 21.51 -1.81
C GLU A 48 -10.12 21.06 -0.36
N LYS A 49 -9.94 19.75 -0.15
CA LYS A 49 -9.38 19.24 1.11
C LYS A 49 -7.93 19.73 1.25
N ASP A 50 -7.51 20.03 2.47
CA ASP A 50 -6.11 20.33 2.76
C ASP A 50 -5.21 19.14 2.38
N TRP A 51 -3.93 19.44 2.16
CA TRP A 51 -2.97 18.45 1.70
C TRP A 51 -2.67 17.39 2.77
N ASP A 52 -2.90 17.66 4.05
CA ASP A 52 -2.70 16.68 5.12
C ASP A 52 -3.74 15.57 5.06
N ASN A 53 -5.02 15.94 4.90
CA ASN A 53 -6.12 15.01 4.75
C ASN A 53 -5.95 14.18 3.46
N ARG A 54 -5.54 14.83 2.37
CA ARG A 54 -5.26 14.12 1.11
C ARG A 54 -4.05 13.20 1.21
N ARG A 55 -3.00 13.62 1.92
CA ARG A 55 -1.85 12.77 2.26
C ARG A 55 -2.27 11.59 3.13
N ALA A 56 -3.12 11.80 4.12
CA ALA A 56 -3.65 10.72 4.96
C ALA A 56 -4.46 9.71 4.12
N GLU A 57 -5.29 10.18 3.18
CA GLU A 57 -6.03 9.31 2.26
C GLU A 57 -5.10 8.50 1.33
N VAL A 58 -4.04 9.12 0.81
CA VAL A 58 -3.03 8.44 -0.04
C VAL A 58 -2.21 7.43 0.77
N ILE A 59 -1.76 7.80 1.97
CA ILE A 59 -1.03 6.90 2.87
C ILE A 59 -1.92 5.76 3.34
N SER A 60 -3.24 5.95 3.46
CA SER A 60 -4.17 4.88 3.83
C SER A 60 -4.37 3.84 2.73
N ALA A 61 -3.91 4.10 1.50
CA ALA A 61 -4.03 3.15 0.42
C ALA A 61 -3.08 1.95 0.63
N PRO A 62 -3.59 0.70 0.59
CA PRO A 62 -2.81 -0.52 0.87
C PRO A 62 -1.46 -0.63 0.15
N HIS A 63 -1.38 -0.19 -1.11
CA HIS A 63 -0.17 -0.27 -1.91
C HIS A 63 0.90 0.75 -1.48
N VAL A 64 0.50 1.95 -1.05
CA VAL A 64 1.41 2.99 -0.57
C VAL A 64 2.00 2.59 0.79
N ILE A 65 1.17 2.03 1.67
CA ILE A 65 1.63 1.43 2.93
C ILE A 65 2.69 0.37 2.66
N LYS A 66 2.43 -0.53 1.71
CA LYS A 66 3.37 -1.58 1.32
C LYS A 66 4.70 -1.01 0.80
N GLU A 67 4.69 0.03 -0.04
CA GLU A 67 5.90 0.67 -0.55
C GLU A 67 6.74 1.34 0.55
N ILE A 68 6.09 2.05 1.48
CA ILE A 68 6.77 2.70 2.62
C ILE A 68 7.47 1.63 3.48
N LEU A 69 6.78 0.52 3.74
CA LEU A 69 7.32 -0.55 4.59
C LEU A 69 8.47 -1.31 3.94
N LEU A 70 8.42 -1.52 2.62
CA LEU A 70 9.55 -2.10 1.89
C LEU A 70 10.79 -1.21 1.95
N LYS A 71 10.63 0.12 1.93
CA LYS A 71 11.75 1.06 2.10
C LYS A 71 12.35 0.97 3.50
N GLU A 72 11.52 0.94 4.53
CA GLU A 72 12.00 0.79 5.92
C GLU A 72 12.71 -0.55 6.14
N LEU A 73 12.17 -1.66 5.62
CA LEU A 73 12.82 -2.97 5.67
C LEU A 73 14.19 -2.98 4.99
N LYS A 74 14.33 -2.25 3.87
CA LYS A 74 15.61 -2.11 3.17
C LYS A 74 16.64 -1.37 4.02
N LEU A 75 16.25 -0.28 4.68
CA LEU A 75 17.14 0.47 5.58
C LEU A 75 17.64 -0.43 6.73
N VAL A 76 16.75 -1.22 7.34
CA VAL A 76 17.13 -2.20 8.37
C VAL A 76 18.13 -3.23 7.84
N ALA A 77 17.89 -3.76 6.64
CA ALA A 77 18.76 -4.76 6.03
C ALA A 77 20.17 -4.20 5.70
N GLU A 78 20.27 -2.89 5.45
CA GLU A 78 21.53 -2.17 5.22
C GLU A 78 22.26 -1.81 6.53
N GLY A 79 21.71 -2.17 7.70
CA GLY A 79 22.31 -1.92 9.01
C GLY A 79 22.05 -0.53 9.57
N GLU A 80 21.21 0.26 8.91
CA GLU A 80 20.73 1.55 9.40
C GLU A 80 19.66 1.34 10.49
N LYS A 81 19.59 2.24 11.47
CA LYS A 81 18.52 2.16 12.47
C LYS A 81 17.20 2.53 11.79
N PRO A 82 16.18 1.66 11.82
CA PRO A 82 14.85 2.05 11.36
C PRO A 82 14.35 3.22 12.20
N ASN A 83 13.68 4.17 11.57
CA ASN A 83 12.96 5.23 12.30
C ASN A 83 11.71 4.69 13.02
N VAL A 84 11.36 3.43 12.78
CA VAL A 84 10.18 2.74 13.31
C VAL A 84 10.62 1.69 14.34
N ASP A 85 9.99 1.70 15.52
CA ASP A 85 10.19 0.73 16.61
C ASP A 85 10.00 -0.72 16.12
N ALA A 86 10.83 -1.66 16.59
CA ALA A 86 10.74 -3.08 16.25
C ALA A 86 9.37 -3.71 16.65
N ASP A 87 8.77 -3.25 17.75
CA ASP A 87 7.40 -3.66 18.14
C ASP A 87 6.36 -3.10 17.17
N ALA A 88 6.57 -1.87 16.67
CA ALA A 88 5.73 -1.28 15.64
C ALA A 88 5.88 -2.02 14.31
N LEU A 89 7.09 -2.39 13.90
CA LEU A 89 7.35 -3.22 12.72
C LEU A 89 6.64 -4.58 12.79
N ALA A 90 6.65 -5.25 13.94
CA ALA A 90 5.95 -6.54 14.12
C ALA A 90 4.42 -6.40 14.00
N LYS A 91 3.85 -5.36 14.62
CA LYS A 91 2.41 -5.03 14.48
C LYS A 91 2.06 -4.69 13.04
N ILE A 92 2.95 -3.99 12.34
CA ILE A 92 2.76 -3.59 10.96
C ILE A 92 2.90 -4.79 9.99
N SER A 93 3.84 -5.72 10.21
CA SER A 93 3.90 -6.98 9.45
C SER A 93 2.60 -7.77 9.54
N LYS A 94 1.99 -7.82 10.73
CA LYS A 94 0.68 -8.45 10.94
C LYS A 94 -0.45 -7.72 10.21
N VAL A 95 -0.40 -6.38 10.18
CA VAL A 95 -1.33 -5.57 9.36
C VAL A 95 -1.08 -5.79 7.87
N LEU A 96 0.17 -5.91 7.41
CA LEU A 96 0.54 -6.21 6.03
C LEU A 96 0.05 -7.58 5.59
N GLU A 97 0.15 -8.60 6.43
CA GLU A 97 -0.45 -9.92 6.17
C GLU A 97 -1.97 -9.83 6.04
N THR A 98 -2.60 -8.99 6.85
CA THR A 98 -4.06 -8.77 6.84
C THR A 98 -4.51 -7.92 5.63
N VAL A 99 -3.72 -6.92 5.23
CA VAL A 99 -3.98 -5.95 4.16
C VAL A 99 -3.55 -6.46 2.79
N SER A 100 -2.56 -7.38 2.75
CA SER A 100 -2.08 -8.05 1.54
C SER A 100 -3.21 -8.66 0.73
N GLY A 101 -4.32 -9.07 1.38
CA GLY A 101 -5.52 -9.57 0.70
C GLY A 101 -5.27 -10.85 -0.11
N LYS A 102 -4.02 -11.33 -0.19
CA LYS A 102 -3.67 -12.63 -0.73
C LYS A 102 -4.10 -13.66 0.30
N VAL A 103 -5.27 -14.24 0.06
CA VAL A 103 -5.67 -15.51 0.70
C VAL A 103 -4.53 -16.50 0.44
N SER A 104 -3.92 -17.06 1.48
CA SER A 104 -2.80 -17.99 1.31
C SER A 104 -3.26 -19.24 0.56
N VAL A 105 -2.33 -19.89 -0.16
CA VAL A 105 -2.60 -21.17 -0.84
C VAL A 105 -3.15 -22.22 0.13
N GLN A 106 -2.68 -22.24 1.39
CA GLN A 106 -3.17 -23.14 2.43
C GLN A 106 -4.63 -22.89 2.79
N VAL A 107 -5.06 -21.63 2.92
CA VAL A 107 -6.47 -21.30 3.21
C VAL A 107 -7.37 -21.75 2.05
N VAL A 108 -6.95 -21.54 0.79
CA VAL A 108 -7.71 -22.01 -0.38
C VAL A 108 -7.81 -23.53 -0.42
N LEU A 109 -6.72 -24.24 -0.12
CA LEU A 109 -6.71 -25.71 -0.03
C LEU A 109 -7.71 -26.20 1.02
N SER A 110 -7.72 -25.60 2.22
CA SER A 110 -8.66 -25.97 3.27
C SER A 110 -10.12 -25.75 2.86
N VAL A 111 -10.42 -24.62 2.22
CA VAL A 111 -11.78 -24.33 1.71
C VAL A 111 -12.21 -25.32 0.64
N PHE A 112 -11.33 -25.68 -0.30
CA PHE A 112 -11.65 -26.68 -1.32
C PHE A 112 -11.88 -28.07 -0.71
N GLN A 113 -11.08 -28.49 0.27
CA GLN A 113 -11.30 -29.76 0.97
C GLN A 113 -12.66 -29.80 1.68
N GLU A 114 -13.02 -28.71 2.38
CA GLU A 114 -14.31 -28.60 3.05
C GLU A 114 -15.47 -28.63 2.03
N PHE A 115 -15.33 -27.90 0.93
CA PHE A 115 -16.30 -27.89 -0.16
C PHE A 115 -16.44 -29.26 -0.84
N ASP A 116 -15.33 -29.93 -1.14
CA ASP A 116 -15.31 -31.25 -1.77
C ASP A 116 -15.98 -32.29 -0.86
N ASN A 117 -15.74 -32.22 0.45
CA ASN A 117 -16.39 -33.09 1.43
C ASN A 117 -17.90 -32.82 1.53
N TRP A 118 -18.31 -31.55 1.54
CA TRP A 118 -19.72 -31.17 1.53
C TRP A 118 -20.40 -31.63 0.23
N MET A 119 -19.78 -31.39 -0.92
CA MET A 119 -20.31 -31.80 -2.22
C MET A 119 -20.39 -33.32 -2.36
N ALA A 120 -19.38 -34.05 -1.89
CA ALA A 120 -19.37 -35.52 -1.91
C ALA A 120 -20.54 -36.13 -1.10
N SER A 121 -21.06 -35.42 -0.10
CA SER A 121 -22.25 -35.86 0.65
C SER A 121 -23.57 -35.71 -0.13
N GLN A 122 -23.59 -34.88 -1.18
CA GLN A 122 -24.78 -34.58 -1.98
C GLN A 122 -24.70 -35.23 -3.36
N GLU A 123 -23.61 -34.99 -4.08
CA GLU A 123 -23.36 -35.45 -5.46
C GLU A 123 -21.89 -35.93 -5.63
N PRO A 124 -21.61 -37.22 -5.33
CA PRO A 124 -20.26 -37.76 -5.36
C PRO A 124 -19.56 -37.69 -6.73
N GLU A 125 -20.29 -37.96 -7.81
CA GLU A 125 -19.72 -37.96 -9.17
C GLU A 125 -19.29 -36.55 -9.60
N VAL A 126 -20.08 -35.54 -9.21
CA VAL A 126 -19.74 -34.13 -9.46
C VAL A 126 -18.51 -33.75 -8.66
N ALA A 127 -18.44 -34.08 -7.36
CA ALA A 127 -17.27 -33.80 -6.51
C ALA A 127 -15.97 -34.32 -7.14
N VAL A 128 -15.96 -35.57 -7.63
CA VAL A 128 -14.79 -36.17 -8.28
C VAL A 128 -14.37 -35.39 -9.55
N SER A 129 -15.34 -34.89 -10.33
CA SER A 129 -15.04 -34.11 -11.53
C SER A 129 -14.38 -32.75 -11.23
N PHE A 130 -14.62 -32.17 -10.05
CA PHE A 130 -14.06 -30.88 -9.63
C PHE A 130 -12.66 -30.98 -9.03
N LEU A 131 -12.25 -32.14 -8.48
CA LEU A 131 -10.94 -32.34 -7.85
C LEU A 131 -9.76 -31.92 -8.75
N GLU A 132 -9.83 -32.27 -10.04
CA GLU A 132 -8.79 -31.92 -11.01
C GLU A 132 -8.71 -30.39 -11.24
N TRP A 133 -9.84 -29.70 -11.22
CA TRP A 133 -9.91 -28.24 -11.36
C TRP A 133 -9.40 -27.53 -10.11
N HIS A 134 -9.77 -27.99 -8.91
CA HIS A 134 -9.24 -27.47 -7.64
C HIS A 134 -7.72 -27.62 -7.56
N LYS A 135 -7.20 -28.79 -7.93
CA LYS A 135 -5.75 -29.04 -8.00
C LYS A 135 -5.04 -28.07 -8.95
N ARG A 136 -5.57 -27.87 -10.17
CA ARG A 136 -5.00 -26.93 -11.15
C ARG A 136 -5.02 -25.49 -10.65
N PHE A 137 -6.11 -25.08 -10.01
CA PHE A 137 -6.23 -23.73 -9.44
C PHE A 137 -5.23 -23.51 -8.29
N ILE A 138 -5.04 -24.49 -7.41
CA ILE A 138 -4.05 -24.43 -6.33
C ILE A 138 -2.63 -24.26 -6.90
N LEU A 139 -2.27 -25.05 -7.93
CA LEU A 139 -0.95 -24.95 -8.59
C LEU A 139 -0.75 -23.59 -9.27
N TYR A 140 -1.77 -23.08 -9.98
CA TYR A 140 -1.74 -21.75 -10.56
C TYR A 140 -1.52 -20.69 -9.48
N LYS A 141 -2.31 -20.72 -8.40
CA LYS A 141 -2.22 -19.75 -7.31
C LYS A 141 -0.84 -19.75 -6.64
N ALA A 142 -0.28 -20.93 -6.40
CA ALA A 142 1.07 -21.08 -5.84
C ALA A 142 2.16 -20.52 -6.77
N SER A 143 1.93 -20.47 -8.08
CA SER A 143 2.88 -19.88 -9.05
C SER A 143 2.80 -18.35 -9.15
N VAL A 144 1.69 -17.75 -8.71
CA VAL A 144 1.44 -16.29 -8.76
C VAL A 144 1.69 -15.62 -7.40
N GLU A 145 1.93 -16.42 -6.35
CA GLU A 145 2.22 -15.94 -5.00
C GLU A 145 3.63 -15.35 -4.90
#